data_AF-A0A7S1JMC4-F1
#
_entry.id   AF-A0A7S1JMC4-F1
#
_cell.length_a   1.000
_cell.length_b   1.000
_cell.length_c   1.000
_cell.angle_alpha   90.00
_cell.angle_beta   90.00
_cell.angle_gamma   90.00
#
_symmetry.space_group_name_H-M   'P 1'
#
loop_
_entity.id
_entity.type
_entity.pdbx_description
1 polymer ?
#
loop_
_entity_poly.entity_id
_entity_poly.type
_entity_poly.pdbx_seq_one_letter_code
_entity_poly.pdbx_strand_id
1 'polypeptide(L)'
;MAAVLGEVSPSEVLERSLQEDAERIDEWRKRGKQRNDEVNLVKLLTADGIRRKIYEHAGPQAMPAIQVSTFAATCRTLQTGLCPLHGKTGPHSPTRELLAPYVTVNPNLPNWVMHTLRRIAPEEILTLCGGHQESVPPYELTEFVAYIAVAKRLKSMVMPGLELRWLPRATACRFADALASLPDLQILDISSSETHLTESFLARLGALLSHRSLSKEGDNVSRPRAGPSNGDPREAPNALCTHPFTRLRELRLSGVDAPYPGITALIRGISGAQLDVLDLSGALVHSSGSEHYRREIE
;
A
#
# COMPACT_ATOMS: atom_id res chain seq x y z
N MET A 1 24.39 -24.19 -36.63
CA MET A 1 23.54 -25.04 -35.76
C MET A 1 22.19 -24.38 -35.49
N ALA A 2 21.49 -23.92 -36.54
CA ALA A 2 20.23 -23.16 -36.42
C ALA A 2 19.15 -23.66 -37.41
N ALA A 3 19.20 -24.93 -37.80
CA ALA A 3 18.31 -25.49 -38.83
C ALA A 3 17.76 -26.89 -38.50
N VAL A 4 17.59 -27.22 -37.21
CA VAL A 4 17.03 -28.53 -36.78
C VAL A 4 16.06 -28.37 -35.62
N LEU A 5 15.13 -27.41 -35.74
CA LEU A 5 13.91 -27.41 -34.93
C LEU A 5 12.77 -27.10 -35.90
N GLY A 6 12.44 -28.09 -36.73
CA GLY A 6 11.18 -28.07 -37.47
C GLY A 6 10.05 -28.01 -36.45
N GLU A 7 9.15 -27.05 -36.64
CA GLU A 7 7.91 -26.91 -35.89
C GLU A 7 7.15 -28.25 -35.98
N VAL A 8 7.19 -29.03 -34.90
CA VAL A 8 6.33 -30.20 -34.77
C VAL A 8 4.96 -29.67 -34.38
N SER A 9 4.16 -29.33 -35.39
CA SER A 9 2.74 -29.07 -35.19
C SER A 9 2.11 -30.29 -34.51
N PRO A 10 1.40 -30.12 -33.39
CA PRO A 10 0.73 -31.24 -32.75
C PRO A 10 -0.21 -31.90 -33.76
N SER A 11 -0.21 -33.23 -33.79
CA SER A 11 -1.12 -34.02 -34.62
C SER A 11 -2.57 -33.56 -34.38
N GLU A 12 -3.39 -33.42 -35.43
CA GLU A 12 -4.81 -33.06 -35.32
C GLU A 12 -5.58 -33.96 -34.33
N VAL A 13 -5.12 -35.20 -34.13
CA VAL A 13 -5.67 -36.14 -33.15
C VAL A 13 -5.35 -35.70 -31.72
N LEU A 14 -4.16 -35.19 -31.48
CA LEU A 14 -3.75 -34.64 -30.19
C LEU A 14 -4.48 -33.34 -29.88
N GLU A 15 -4.66 -32.46 -30.88
CA GLU A 15 -5.43 -31.23 -30.71
C GLU A 15 -6.91 -31.50 -30.37
N ARG A 16 -7.56 -32.45 -31.08
CA ARG A 16 -8.93 -32.85 -30.73
C ARG A 16 -9.02 -33.50 -29.36
N SER A 17 -8.08 -34.36 -29.00
CA SER A 17 -8.05 -34.98 -27.66
C SER A 17 -7.89 -33.94 -26.55
N LEU A 18 -7.04 -32.92 -26.75
CA LEU A 18 -6.85 -31.83 -25.80
C LEU A 18 -8.09 -30.94 -25.71
N GLN A 19 -8.78 -30.71 -26.83
CA GLN A 19 -10.05 -29.97 -26.87
C GLN A 19 -11.16 -30.71 -26.11
N GLU A 20 -11.32 -32.01 -26.35
CA GLU A 20 -12.29 -32.87 -25.67
C GLU A 20 -12.02 -32.96 -24.16
N ASP A 21 -10.74 -33.09 -23.78
CA ASP A 21 -10.34 -33.07 -22.37
C ASP A 21 -10.61 -31.70 -21.72
N ALA A 22 -10.38 -30.60 -22.43
CA ALA A 22 -10.69 -29.25 -21.95
C ALA A 22 -12.19 -29.05 -21.73
N GLU A 23 -13.03 -29.51 -22.66
CA GLU A 23 -14.49 -29.45 -22.56
C GLU A 23 -15.01 -30.29 -21.39
N ARG A 24 -14.49 -31.51 -21.23
CA ARG A 24 -14.83 -32.38 -20.10
C ARG A 24 -14.44 -31.75 -18.77
N ILE A 25 -13.25 -31.16 -18.70
CA ILE A 25 -12.79 -30.42 -17.50
C ILE A 25 -13.73 -29.25 -17.21
N ASP A 26 -14.19 -28.52 -18.23
CA ASP A 26 -15.10 -27.38 -18.05
C ASP A 26 -16.51 -27.80 -17.62
N GLU A 27 -17.05 -28.91 -18.11
CA GLU A 27 -18.30 -29.47 -17.60
C GLU A 27 -18.19 -29.91 -16.14
N TRP A 28 -17.08 -30.55 -15.77
CA TRP A 28 -16.80 -30.90 -14.38
C TRP A 28 -16.71 -29.65 -13.50
N ARG A 29 -16.06 -28.58 -13.98
CA ARG A 29 -16.01 -27.29 -13.28
C ARG A 29 -17.39 -26.64 -13.13
N LYS A 30 -18.23 -26.68 -14.16
CA LYS A 30 -19.61 -26.14 -14.10
C LYS A 30 -20.45 -26.87 -13.04
N ARG A 31 -20.41 -28.20 -13.04
CA ARG A 31 -21.10 -29.02 -12.02
C ARG A 31 -20.58 -28.76 -10.61
N GLY A 32 -19.25 -28.67 -10.44
CA GLY A 32 -18.63 -28.32 -9.16
C GLY A 32 -19.04 -26.93 -8.67
N LYS A 33 -19.10 -25.93 -9.56
CA LYS A 33 -19.57 -24.59 -9.25
C LYS A 33 -21.02 -24.61 -8.77
N GLN A 34 -21.91 -25.27 -9.51
CA GLN A 34 -23.34 -25.35 -9.18
C GLN A 34 -23.57 -26.01 -7.81
N ARG A 35 -22.85 -27.09 -7.52
CA ARG A 35 -22.89 -27.76 -6.21
C ARG A 35 -22.36 -26.86 -5.09
N ASN A 36 -21.28 -26.12 -5.32
CA ASN A 36 -20.75 -25.16 -4.35
C ASN A 36 -21.70 -23.97 -4.12
N ASP A 37 -22.34 -23.48 -5.18
CA ASP A 37 -23.31 -22.40 -5.12
C ASP A 37 -24.56 -22.82 -4.32
N GLU A 38 -24.85 -24.12 -4.21
CA GLU A 38 -25.93 -24.68 -3.38
C GLU A 38 -25.55 -24.85 -1.90
N VAL A 39 -24.26 -24.89 -1.55
CA VAL A 39 -23.80 -25.05 -0.17
C VAL A 39 -24.09 -23.77 0.62
N ASN A 40 -24.92 -23.90 1.67
CA ASN A 40 -25.31 -22.77 2.54
C ASN A 40 -24.11 -22.00 3.10
N LEU A 41 -23.02 -22.70 3.47
CA LEU A 41 -21.79 -22.06 3.95
C LEU A 41 -21.16 -21.14 2.90
N VAL A 42 -21.11 -21.55 1.63
CA VAL A 42 -20.55 -20.73 0.53
C VAL A 42 -21.46 -19.54 0.25
N LYS A 43 -22.79 -19.73 0.26
CA LYS A 43 -23.75 -18.62 0.14
C LYS A 43 -23.60 -17.61 1.29
N LEU A 44 -23.46 -18.08 2.52
CA LEU A 44 -23.27 -17.22 3.70
C LEU A 44 -21.97 -16.43 3.62
N LEU A 45 -20.85 -17.07 3.26
CA LEU A 45 -19.54 -16.42 3.23
C LEU A 45 -19.36 -15.47 2.04
N THR A 46 -20.06 -15.71 0.93
CA THR A 46 -20.03 -14.81 -0.25
C THR A 46 -21.04 -13.68 -0.16
N ALA A 47 -22.05 -13.77 0.71
CA ALA A 47 -23.02 -12.70 0.94
C ALA A 47 -22.37 -11.46 1.57
N ASP A 48 -22.47 -10.31 0.89
CA ASP A 48 -21.86 -9.04 1.29
C ASP A 48 -22.17 -8.62 2.74
N GLY A 49 -23.43 -8.75 3.16
CA GLY A 49 -23.86 -8.35 4.50
C GLY A 49 -23.26 -9.20 5.62
N ILE A 50 -23.07 -10.50 5.38
CA ILE A 50 -22.44 -11.41 6.35
C ILE A 50 -20.93 -11.22 6.34
N ARG A 51 -20.32 -11.10 5.16
CA ARG A 51 -18.89 -10.82 5.02
C ARG A 51 -18.50 -9.55 5.78
N ARG A 52 -19.25 -8.47 5.59
CA ARG A 52 -19.05 -7.22 6.31
C ARG A 52 -19.16 -7.41 7.83
N LYS A 53 -20.20 -8.11 8.31
CA LYS A 53 -20.37 -8.41 9.73
C LYS A 53 -19.26 -9.28 10.32
N ILE A 54 -18.71 -10.23 9.57
CA ILE A 54 -17.57 -11.05 10.02
C ILE A 54 -16.35 -10.15 10.23
N TYR A 55 -16.03 -9.28 9.25
CA TYR A 55 -14.91 -8.35 9.39
C TYR A 55 -15.15 -7.27 10.46
N GLU A 56 -16.39 -6.80 10.63
CA GLU A 56 -16.76 -5.82 11.65
C GLU A 56 -16.76 -6.42 13.08
N HIS A 57 -17.20 -7.67 13.27
CA HIS A 57 -17.35 -8.28 14.60
C HIS A 57 -16.20 -9.18 15.05
N ALA A 58 -15.64 -10.00 14.17
CA ALA A 58 -14.44 -10.78 14.50
C ALA A 58 -13.20 -9.87 14.55
N GLY A 59 -13.27 -8.74 13.86
CA GLY A 59 -12.16 -7.82 13.69
C GLY A 59 -11.10 -8.41 12.75
N PRO A 60 -10.32 -7.55 12.10
CA PRO A 60 -9.25 -7.99 11.21
C PRO A 60 -8.06 -8.66 11.92
N GLN A 61 -8.06 -8.70 13.26
CA GLN A 61 -7.09 -9.47 14.06
C GLN A 61 -7.46 -10.96 14.21
N ALA A 62 -8.76 -11.32 14.20
CA ALA A 62 -9.17 -12.72 14.39
C ALA A 62 -9.13 -13.55 13.10
N MET A 63 -9.20 -12.89 11.94
CA MET A 63 -9.03 -13.54 10.64
C MET A 63 -8.20 -12.65 9.71
N PRO A 64 -6.85 -12.70 9.79
CA PRO A 64 -5.96 -11.94 8.94
C PRO A 64 -6.31 -12.09 7.46
N ALA A 65 -6.21 -11.01 6.67
CA ALA A 65 -6.51 -11.03 5.25
C ALA A 65 -5.80 -12.18 4.51
N ILE A 66 -4.56 -12.50 4.91
CA ILE A 66 -3.82 -13.63 4.36
C ILE A 66 -4.53 -14.97 4.61
N GLN A 67 -5.07 -15.22 5.81
CA GLN A 67 -5.81 -16.44 6.11
C GLN A 67 -7.09 -16.54 5.30
N VAL A 68 -7.85 -15.44 5.15
CA VAL A 68 -9.04 -15.42 4.30
C VAL A 68 -8.67 -15.67 2.85
N SER A 69 -7.57 -15.08 2.39
CA SER A 69 -7.09 -15.22 1.04
C SER A 69 -6.59 -16.65 0.72
N THR A 70 -5.99 -17.32 1.70
CA THR A 70 -5.55 -18.72 1.62
C THR A 70 -6.75 -19.65 1.69
N PHE A 71 -7.71 -19.38 2.58
CA PHE A 71 -8.97 -20.10 2.65
C PHE A 71 -9.77 -19.97 1.35
N ALA A 72 -9.87 -18.76 0.78
CA ALA A 72 -10.51 -18.53 -0.51
C ALA A 72 -9.81 -19.30 -1.64
N ALA A 73 -8.50 -19.49 -1.58
CA ALA A 73 -7.76 -20.29 -2.57
C ALA A 73 -8.13 -21.79 -2.53
N THR A 74 -8.66 -22.31 -1.42
CA THR A 74 -9.08 -23.72 -1.32
C THR A 74 -10.33 -24.04 -2.13
N CYS A 75 -11.13 -23.05 -2.50
CA CYS A 75 -12.37 -23.24 -3.26
C CYS A 75 -12.55 -22.14 -4.29
N ARG A 76 -12.64 -22.51 -5.57
CA ARG A 76 -12.75 -21.56 -6.69
C ARG A 76 -13.96 -20.63 -6.57
N THR A 77 -15.09 -21.14 -6.06
CA THR A 77 -16.32 -20.36 -5.83
C THR A 77 -16.12 -19.30 -4.74
N LEU A 78 -15.46 -19.67 -3.64
CA LEU A 78 -15.06 -18.71 -2.60
C LEU A 78 -14.02 -17.72 -3.14
N GLN A 79 -13.06 -18.19 -3.93
CA GLN A 79 -12.07 -17.34 -4.59
C GLN A 79 -12.72 -16.32 -5.52
N THR A 80 -13.78 -16.68 -6.25
CA THR A 80 -14.50 -15.74 -7.14
C THR A 80 -15.40 -14.77 -6.38
N GLY A 81 -16.00 -15.20 -5.26
CA GLY A 81 -16.88 -14.33 -4.46
C GLY A 81 -16.13 -13.43 -3.47
N LEU A 82 -15.03 -13.93 -2.89
CA LEU A 82 -14.21 -13.20 -1.92
C LEU A 82 -13.06 -12.46 -2.59
N CYS A 83 -12.51 -12.96 -3.69
CA CYS A 83 -11.38 -12.34 -4.40
C CYS A 83 -11.71 -12.12 -5.90
N PRO A 84 -12.69 -11.26 -6.24
CA PRO A 84 -13.00 -10.95 -7.63
C PRO A 84 -11.76 -10.42 -8.38
N LEU A 85 -11.77 -10.63 -9.69
CA LEU A 85 -10.76 -10.08 -10.58
C LEU A 85 -10.97 -8.56 -10.67
N HIS A 86 -9.93 -7.78 -10.41
CA HIS A 86 -9.90 -6.34 -10.64
C HIS A 86 -8.70 -6.00 -11.55
N GLY A 87 -8.88 -5.02 -12.43
CA GLY A 87 -7.84 -4.55 -13.35
C GLY A 87 -7.99 -5.06 -14.79
N LYS A 88 -7.94 -4.11 -15.74
CA LYS A 88 -7.77 -4.40 -17.17
C LYS A 88 -6.46 -5.17 -17.35
N THR A 89 -6.48 -6.13 -18.26
CA THR A 89 -5.34 -6.86 -18.83
C THR A 89 -4.11 -5.96 -19.06
N GLY A 90 -3.29 -5.81 -18.03
CA GLY A 90 -1.92 -5.31 -18.16
C GLY A 90 -0.96 -6.48 -18.45
N PRO A 91 0.32 -6.22 -18.72
CA PRO A 91 1.32 -7.24 -19.04
C PRO A 91 1.62 -8.21 -17.88
N HIS A 92 1.06 -7.96 -16.68
CA HIS A 92 1.17 -8.83 -15.53
C HIS A 92 -0.17 -9.54 -15.28
N SER A 93 -0.08 -10.83 -14.94
CA SER A 93 -1.20 -11.75 -14.61
C SER A 93 -2.35 -11.06 -13.88
N PRO A 94 -3.62 -11.39 -14.20
CA PRO A 94 -4.76 -10.77 -13.54
C PRO A 94 -4.72 -10.99 -12.03
N THR A 95 -4.65 -9.90 -11.28
CA THR A 95 -4.62 -9.91 -9.82
C THR A 95 -6.05 -9.98 -9.27
N ARG A 96 -6.25 -10.88 -8.31
CA ARG A 96 -7.54 -11.05 -7.62
C ARG A 96 -7.51 -10.26 -6.31
N GLU A 97 -8.44 -9.34 -6.15
CA GLU A 97 -8.53 -8.46 -4.98
C GLU A 97 -9.56 -9.01 -3.98
N LEU A 98 -9.13 -9.25 -2.74
CA LEU A 98 -9.97 -9.64 -1.62
C LEU A 98 -10.94 -8.50 -1.26
N LEU A 99 -12.24 -8.76 -1.35
CA LEU A 99 -13.31 -7.92 -0.84
C LEU A 99 -13.41 -8.02 0.68
N ALA A 100 -12.42 -7.50 1.38
CA ALA A 100 -12.45 -7.37 2.82
C ALA A 100 -12.68 -5.89 3.15
N PRO A 101 -13.88 -5.47 3.58
CA PRO A 101 -14.04 -4.13 4.10
C PRO A 101 -13.30 -4.03 5.44
N TYR A 102 -12.71 -2.88 5.71
CA TYR A 102 -12.12 -2.56 7.02
C TYR A 102 -10.87 -3.37 7.41
N VAL A 103 -9.96 -3.61 6.47
CA VAL A 103 -8.85 -4.54 6.68
C VAL A 103 -7.78 -3.94 7.59
N THR A 104 -7.37 -4.72 8.59
CA THR A 104 -6.04 -4.62 9.19
C THR A 104 -5.13 -5.62 8.49
N VAL A 105 -4.09 -5.10 7.85
CA VAL A 105 -3.08 -5.90 7.19
C VAL A 105 -1.89 -5.99 8.13
N ASN A 106 -1.61 -7.22 8.56
CA ASN A 106 -0.34 -7.53 9.20
C ASN A 106 0.44 -8.48 8.27
N PRO A 107 1.37 -7.96 7.46
CA PRO A 107 2.22 -8.78 6.61
C PRO A 107 3.31 -9.43 7.46
N ASN A 108 2.94 -10.44 8.28
CA ASN A 108 3.85 -11.22 9.14
C ASN A 108 4.83 -12.14 8.36
N LEU A 109 5.17 -11.80 7.11
CA LEU A 109 6.09 -12.59 6.29
C LEU A 109 6.99 -11.65 5.46
N PRO A 110 8.32 -11.73 5.64
CA PRO A 110 9.26 -10.90 4.89
C PRO A 110 9.13 -11.16 3.39
N ASN A 111 9.24 -10.09 2.59
CA ASN A 111 9.09 -10.06 1.11
C ASN A 111 7.67 -10.25 0.57
N TRP A 112 6.64 -10.30 1.43
CA TRP A 112 5.26 -10.52 1.00
C TRP A 112 4.36 -9.31 1.24
N VAL A 113 4.91 -8.17 1.68
CA VAL A 113 4.14 -6.96 1.95
C VAL A 113 3.36 -6.53 0.70
N MET A 114 4.05 -6.26 -0.42
CA MET A 114 3.34 -5.86 -1.64
C MET A 114 2.53 -7.00 -2.24
N HIS A 115 2.98 -8.26 -2.15
CA HIS A 115 2.17 -9.39 -2.59
C HIS A 115 0.82 -9.46 -1.83
N THR A 116 0.82 -9.14 -0.54
CA THR A 116 -0.39 -9.08 0.30
C THR A 116 -1.23 -7.85 -0.04
N LEU A 117 -0.60 -6.68 -0.15
CA LEU A 117 -1.29 -5.42 -0.46
C LEU A 117 -1.91 -5.42 -1.85
N ARG A 118 -1.25 -6.01 -2.87
CA ARG A 118 -1.82 -6.17 -4.23
C ARG A 118 -3.11 -7.00 -4.26
N ARG A 119 -3.40 -7.74 -3.18
CA ARG A 119 -4.64 -8.52 -3.04
C ARG A 119 -5.70 -7.76 -2.26
N ILE A 120 -5.47 -6.51 -1.87
CA ILE A 120 -6.38 -5.74 -1.03
C ILE A 120 -6.60 -4.40 -1.70
N ALA A 121 -7.86 -4.04 -1.95
CA ALA A 121 -8.20 -2.73 -2.49
C ALA A 121 -7.66 -1.63 -1.55
N PRO A 122 -6.83 -0.69 -2.05
CA PRO A 122 -6.27 0.39 -1.24
C PRO A 122 -7.33 1.23 -0.53
N GLU A 123 -8.54 1.31 -1.07
CA GLU A 123 -9.65 2.04 -0.49
C GLU A 123 -10.24 1.36 0.75
N GLU A 124 -10.00 0.07 0.96
CA GLU A 124 -10.60 -0.71 2.06
C GLU A 124 -9.68 -0.92 3.26
N ILE A 125 -8.40 -0.56 3.13
CA ILE A 125 -7.44 -0.69 4.22
C ILE A 125 -7.70 0.38 5.31
N LEU A 126 -7.87 -0.08 6.55
CA LEU A 126 -7.95 0.80 7.72
C LEU A 126 -6.64 0.87 8.47
N THR A 127 -5.94 -0.26 8.55
CA THR A 127 -4.75 -0.36 9.39
C THR A 127 -3.70 -1.20 8.67
N LEU A 128 -2.48 -0.68 8.65
CA LEU A 128 -1.32 -1.38 8.14
C LEU A 128 -0.33 -1.50 9.29
N CYS A 129 -0.04 -2.72 9.73
CA CYS A 129 0.85 -2.99 10.85
C CYS A 129 1.90 -4.03 10.44
N GLY A 130 3.10 -3.60 10.06
CA GLY A 130 4.25 -4.47 9.78
C GLY A 130 5.01 -4.86 11.05
N GLY A 131 5.71 -5.99 11.00
CA GLY A 131 6.63 -6.44 12.05
C GLY A 131 8.02 -5.80 11.95
N HIS A 132 8.77 -5.78 13.06
CA HIS A 132 10.11 -5.18 13.13
C HIS A 132 11.15 -5.80 12.18
N GLN A 133 11.00 -7.06 11.78
CA GLN A 133 11.92 -7.76 10.86
C GLN A 133 11.40 -7.81 9.41
N GLU A 134 10.34 -7.06 9.10
CA GLU A 134 9.51 -7.28 7.91
C GLU A 134 9.22 -5.95 7.22
N SER A 135 10.26 -5.39 6.61
CA SER A 135 10.15 -4.15 5.84
C SER A 135 9.77 -4.42 4.38
N VAL A 136 9.23 -3.38 3.73
CA VAL A 136 9.01 -3.38 2.29
C VAL A 136 10.37 -3.46 1.59
N PRO A 137 10.60 -4.45 0.71
CA PRO A 137 11.87 -4.56 0.01
C PRO A 137 12.20 -3.29 -0.79
N PRO A 138 13.48 -2.87 -0.87
CA PRO A 138 13.86 -1.63 -1.55
C PRO A 138 13.31 -1.48 -2.97
N TYR A 139 13.29 -2.57 -3.73
CA TYR A 139 12.78 -2.62 -5.11
C TYR A 139 11.25 -2.48 -5.21
N GLU A 140 10.52 -2.70 -4.12
CA GLU A 140 9.05 -2.58 -4.04
C GLU A 140 8.58 -1.28 -3.36
N LEU A 141 9.49 -0.49 -2.77
CA LEU A 141 9.14 0.75 -2.07
C LEU A 141 8.40 1.76 -2.95
N THR A 142 8.75 1.87 -4.24
CA THR A 142 8.06 2.80 -5.15
C THR A 142 6.61 2.38 -5.38
N GLU A 143 6.35 1.07 -5.51
CA GLU A 143 4.99 0.55 -5.64
C GLU A 143 4.21 0.71 -4.34
N PHE A 144 4.87 0.52 -3.19
CA PHE A 144 4.28 0.76 -1.89
C PHE A 144 3.82 2.22 -1.75
N VAL A 145 4.67 3.19 -2.12
CA VAL A 145 4.29 4.61 -2.13
C VAL A 145 3.10 4.86 -3.06
N ALA A 146 3.07 4.24 -4.24
CA ALA A 146 1.94 4.35 -5.16
C ALA A 146 0.64 3.76 -4.57
N TYR A 147 0.74 2.63 -3.86
CA TYR A 147 -0.39 2.00 -3.16
C TYR A 147 -0.95 2.91 -2.06
N ILE A 148 -0.08 3.49 -1.22
CA ILE A 148 -0.49 4.42 -0.16
C ILE A 148 -1.13 5.69 -0.74
N ALA A 149 -0.63 6.19 -1.87
CA ALA A 149 -1.13 7.40 -2.52
C ALA A 149 -2.60 7.30 -3.00
N VAL A 150 -3.10 6.08 -3.23
CA VAL A 150 -4.50 5.85 -3.65
C VAL A 150 -5.39 5.36 -2.50
N ALA A 151 -4.82 5.09 -1.33
CA ALA A 151 -5.58 4.70 -0.15
C ALA A 151 -6.46 5.86 0.33
N LYS A 152 -7.65 5.55 0.86
CA LYS A 152 -8.65 6.59 1.24
C LYS A 152 -9.08 6.53 2.70
N ARG A 153 -8.92 5.37 3.35
CA ARG A 153 -9.50 5.08 4.67
C ARG A 153 -8.45 4.66 5.70
N LEU A 154 -7.17 4.72 5.34
CA LEU A 154 -6.08 4.32 6.22
C LEU A 154 -6.07 5.24 7.45
N LYS A 155 -6.33 4.64 8.62
CA LYS A 155 -6.37 5.30 9.93
C LYS A 155 -5.07 5.16 10.69
N SER A 156 -4.39 4.03 10.55
CA SER A 156 -3.18 3.72 11.30
C SER A 156 -2.19 3.02 10.40
N MET A 157 -0.96 3.54 10.38
CA MET A 157 0.16 2.93 9.67
C MET A 157 1.31 2.77 10.66
N VAL A 158 1.60 1.52 11.01
CA VAL A 158 2.69 1.09 11.87
C VAL A 158 3.61 0.23 11.01
N MET A 159 4.71 0.79 10.53
CA MET A 159 5.64 0.12 9.61
C MET A 159 7.07 0.33 10.11
N PRO A 160 7.45 -0.31 11.23
CA PRO A 160 8.83 -0.27 11.69
C PRO A 160 9.79 -0.84 10.63
N GLY A 161 10.99 -0.28 10.54
CA GLY A 161 12.03 -0.72 9.60
C GLY A 161 11.84 -0.25 8.15
N LEU A 162 10.91 0.68 7.88
CA LEU A 162 10.64 1.17 6.53
C LEU A 162 11.83 1.96 5.97
N GLU A 163 12.57 1.34 5.06
CA GLU A 163 13.89 1.82 4.64
C GLU A 163 13.81 2.90 3.54
N LEU A 164 13.64 4.16 3.93
CA LEU A 164 13.41 5.25 2.97
C LEU A 164 14.68 5.71 2.25
N ARG A 165 15.89 5.31 2.67
CA ARG A 165 17.14 5.72 2.00
C ARG A 165 17.23 5.28 0.53
N TRP A 166 16.51 4.21 0.17
CA TRP A 166 16.48 3.70 -1.20
C TRP A 166 15.49 4.44 -2.10
N LEU A 167 14.65 5.32 -1.54
CA LEU A 167 13.75 6.13 -2.34
C LEU A 167 14.48 7.29 -3.02
N PRO A 168 14.28 7.51 -4.33
CA PRO A 168 14.65 8.76 -4.97
C PRO A 168 14.01 9.94 -4.25
N ARG A 169 14.70 11.09 -4.21
CA ARG A 169 14.23 12.32 -3.56
C ARG A 169 12.77 12.66 -3.92
N ALA A 170 12.41 12.59 -5.20
CA ALA A 170 11.06 12.88 -5.66
C ALA A 170 10.02 11.89 -5.08
N THR A 171 10.35 10.59 -5.04
CA THR A 171 9.47 9.55 -4.49
C THR A 171 9.33 9.68 -2.97
N ALA A 172 10.42 10.04 -2.27
CA ALA A 172 10.39 10.32 -0.84
C ALA A 172 9.46 11.51 -0.51
N CYS A 173 9.51 12.59 -1.29
CA CYS A 173 8.56 13.71 -1.15
C CYS A 173 7.12 13.27 -1.44
N ARG A 174 6.91 12.51 -2.53
CA ARG A 174 5.59 11.98 -2.89
C ARG A 174 5.01 11.08 -1.80
N PHE A 175 5.85 10.35 -1.07
CA PHE A 175 5.41 9.53 0.04
C PHE A 175 4.89 10.39 1.20
N ALA A 176 5.60 11.46 1.57
CA ALA A 176 5.10 12.42 2.56
C ALA A 176 3.78 13.08 2.11
N ASP A 177 3.66 13.43 0.82
CA ASP A 177 2.42 13.98 0.25
C ASP A 177 1.26 12.99 0.31
N ALA A 178 1.52 11.72 -0.02
CA ALA A 178 0.54 10.63 0.06
C ALA A 178 0.05 10.43 1.50
N LEU A 179 0.95 10.45 2.49
CA LEU A 179 0.57 10.35 3.90
C LEU A 179 -0.27 11.55 4.33
N ALA A 180 0.07 12.75 3.88
CA ALA A 180 -0.65 13.97 4.22
C ALA A 180 -2.03 14.07 3.61
N SER A 181 -2.26 13.42 2.46
CA SER A 181 -3.56 13.41 1.78
C SER A 181 -4.56 12.41 2.36
N LEU A 182 -4.12 11.52 3.26
CA LEU A 182 -5.00 10.57 3.93
C LEU A 182 -5.90 11.28 4.95
N PRO A 183 -7.23 11.35 4.72
CA PRO A 183 -8.13 12.15 5.55
C PRO A 183 -8.38 11.55 6.94
N ASP A 184 -8.16 10.24 7.08
CA ASP A 184 -8.47 9.47 8.28
C ASP A 184 -7.24 9.06 9.10
N LEU A 185 -6.03 9.34 8.58
CA LEU A 185 -4.77 8.94 9.21
C LEU A 185 -4.61 9.64 10.56
N GLN A 186 -4.54 8.84 11.62
CA GLN A 186 -4.40 9.26 13.01
C GLN A 186 -3.05 8.87 13.58
N ILE A 187 -2.54 7.70 13.20
CA ILE A 187 -1.28 7.14 13.71
C ILE A 187 -0.34 6.89 12.54
N LEU A 188 0.83 7.52 12.59
CA LEU A 188 1.97 7.20 11.75
C LEU A 188 3.14 6.80 12.65
N ASP A 189 3.49 5.53 12.60
CA ASP A 189 4.61 4.94 13.32
C ASP A 189 5.53 4.22 12.33
N ILE A 190 6.75 4.73 12.18
CA ILE A 190 7.82 4.08 11.40
C ILE A 190 9.07 3.86 12.27
N SER A 191 8.87 3.75 13.57
CA SER A 191 9.91 3.65 14.59
C SER A 191 10.69 2.34 14.48
N SER A 192 12.00 2.43 14.29
CA SER A 192 12.92 1.28 14.36
C SER A 192 14.36 1.78 14.27
N SER A 193 15.28 1.09 14.96
CA SER A 193 16.73 1.23 14.73
C SER A 193 17.18 0.86 13.32
N GLU A 194 16.32 0.18 12.56
CA GLU A 194 16.59 -0.23 11.18
C GLU A 194 15.98 0.74 10.14
N THR A 195 15.16 1.70 10.57
CA THR A 195 14.55 2.70 9.68
C THR A 195 15.55 3.82 9.39
N HIS A 196 15.95 4.02 8.13
CA HIS A 196 16.69 5.23 7.74
C HIS A 196 15.79 6.18 6.95
N LEU A 197 15.67 7.41 7.45
CA LEU A 197 14.88 8.47 6.85
C LEU A 197 15.74 9.35 5.96
N THR A 198 15.14 9.92 4.91
CA THR A 198 15.83 10.86 4.03
C THR A 198 15.54 12.31 4.43
N GLU A 199 16.49 13.20 4.15
CA GLU A 199 16.30 14.64 4.35
C GLU A 199 15.07 15.14 3.60
N SER A 200 14.88 14.69 2.36
CA SER A 200 13.74 15.07 1.54
C SER A 200 12.39 14.66 2.12
N PHE A 201 12.29 13.44 2.67
CA PHE A 201 11.06 12.99 3.32
C PHE A 201 10.76 13.84 4.55
N LEU A 202 11.74 14.01 5.44
CA LEU A 202 11.59 14.76 6.69
C LEU A 202 11.29 16.25 6.47
N ALA A 203 12.00 16.89 5.54
CA ALA A 203 11.76 18.29 5.21
C ALA A 203 10.36 18.51 4.61
N ARG A 204 9.91 17.59 3.74
CA ARG A 204 8.56 17.65 3.17
C ARG A 204 7.48 17.40 4.22
N LEU A 205 7.67 16.40 5.08
CA LEU A 205 6.77 16.09 6.19
C LEU A 205 6.63 17.28 7.14
N GLY A 206 7.75 17.92 7.51
CA GLY A 206 7.77 19.14 8.30
C GLY A 206 6.95 20.27 7.67
N ALA A 207 7.19 20.57 6.38
CA ALA A 207 6.44 21.60 5.67
C ALA A 207 4.93 21.34 5.66
N LEU A 208 4.51 20.10 5.44
CA LEU A 208 3.09 19.69 5.43
C LEU A 208 2.45 19.83 6.82
N LEU A 209 3.19 19.52 7.89
CA LEU A 209 2.72 19.68 9.27
C LEU A 209 2.57 21.16 9.66
N SER A 210 3.44 22.05 9.15
CA SER A 210 3.31 23.51 9.34
C SER A 210 2.00 24.08 8.79
N HIS A 211 1.56 23.60 7.61
CA HIS A 211 0.39 24.14 6.93
C HIS A 211 -0.93 23.90 7.67
N ARG A 212 -1.00 22.88 8.53
CA ARG A 212 -2.18 22.61 9.38
C ARG A 212 -2.44 23.74 10.38
N SER A 213 -1.39 24.40 10.86
CA SER A 213 -1.47 25.48 11.86
C SER A 213 -2.20 26.73 11.37
N LEU A 214 -2.14 27.02 10.08
CA LEU A 214 -2.70 28.26 9.51
C LEU A 214 -4.20 28.17 9.21
N SER A 215 -4.83 27.02 9.45
CA SER A 215 -6.25 26.80 9.15
C SER A 215 -7.20 27.16 10.30
N LYS A 216 -6.69 27.71 11.41
CA LYS A 216 -7.48 28.16 12.56
C LYS A 216 -7.24 29.64 12.91
N GLU A 217 -7.41 30.56 11.96
CA GLU A 217 -7.78 31.95 12.27
C GLU A 217 -8.30 32.61 10.99
N GLY A 218 -9.26 33.52 11.12
CA GLY A 218 -10.09 34.00 10.02
C GLY A 218 -9.42 34.81 8.90
N ASP A 219 -10.25 35.02 7.89
CA ASP A 219 -10.26 36.14 6.95
C ASP A 219 -9.08 36.40 5.98
N ASN A 220 -9.43 36.28 4.69
CA ASN A 220 -9.15 37.27 3.65
C ASN A 220 -7.74 37.89 3.57
N VAL A 221 -6.75 37.17 3.01
CA VAL A 221 -5.63 37.83 2.28
C VAL A 221 -5.15 37.00 1.08
N SER A 222 -5.43 37.54 -0.11
CA SER A 222 -4.71 37.47 -1.40
C SER A 222 -4.14 36.12 -1.91
N ARG A 223 -4.89 35.50 -2.83
CA ARG A 223 -4.38 34.51 -3.80
C ARG A 223 -3.22 35.08 -4.65
N PRO A 224 -2.10 34.35 -4.84
CA PRO A 224 -1.22 34.57 -5.98
C PRO A 224 -1.91 34.02 -7.24
N ARG A 225 -2.01 34.83 -8.29
CA ARG A 225 -2.50 34.41 -9.62
C ARG A 225 -1.57 33.33 -10.19
N ALA A 226 -2.06 32.10 -10.31
CA ALA A 226 -1.46 31.09 -11.17
C ALA A 226 -1.82 31.39 -12.64
N GLY A 227 -0.81 31.68 -13.46
CA GLY A 227 -0.97 31.73 -14.93
C GLY A 227 -1.11 30.32 -15.51
N PRO A 228 -1.64 30.17 -16.74
CA PRO A 228 -1.88 28.87 -17.35
C PRO A 228 -0.56 28.33 -17.92
N SER A 229 -0.09 27.19 -17.41
CA SER A 229 0.97 26.41 -18.04
C SER A 229 0.34 25.22 -18.77
N ASN A 230 0.58 25.15 -20.08
CA ASN A 230 0.10 24.10 -20.96
C ASN A 230 0.87 22.78 -20.72
N GLY A 231 0.15 21.77 -20.23
CA GLY A 231 0.19 20.35 -20.63
C GLY A 231 1.50 19.55 -20.62
N ASP A 232 1.56 18.57 -19.70
CA ASP A 232 2.01 17.20 -19.99
C ASP A 232 1.08 16.18 -19.28
N PRO A 233 0.42 15.20 -19.95
CA PRO A 233 -0.63 14.36 -19.35
C PRO A 233 -0.14 13.23 -18.43
N ARG A 234 1.17 13.17 -18.13
CA ARG A 234 1.77 12.12 -17.28
C ARG A 234 2.13 12.56 -15.87
N GLU A 235 1.91 13.82 -15.52
CA GLU A 235 2.02 14.28 -14.14
C GLU A 235 0.66 14.14 -13.44
N ALA A 236 0.51 13.08 -12.64
CA ALA A 236 -0.55 13.05 -11.62
C ALA A 236 -0.45 14.33 -10.78
N PRO A 237 -1.59 14.98 -10.49
CA PRO A 237 -1.61 16.40 -10.20
C PRO A 237 -0.81 16.71 -8.92
N ASN A 238 0.04 17.73 -9.02
CA ASN A 238 0.49 18.57 -7.90
C ASN A 238 -0.72 19.30 -7.27
N ALA A 239 -1.75 18.55 -6.88
CA ALA A 239 -2.78 19.01 -5.99
C ALA A 239 -2.11 19.13 -4.62
N LEU A 240 -1.54 20.30 -4.35
CA LEU A 240 -1.21 20.73 -3.00
C LEU A 240 -2.41 20.35 -2.13
N CYS A 241 -2.21 19.37 -1.24
CA CYS A 241 -3.23 18.94 -0.31
C CYS A 241 -3.70 20.18 0.45
N THR A 242 -4.94 20.61 0.23
CA THR A 242 -5.44 21.87 0.78
C THR A 242 -5.52 21.83 2.30
N HIS A 243 -5.61 20.63 2.87
CA HIS A 243 -5.62 20.38 4.32
C HIS A 243 -4.80 19.12 4.64
N PRO A 244 -3.46 19.23 4.73
CA PRO A 244 -2.61 18.09 5.06
C PRO A 244 -2.84 17.63 6.49
N PHE A 245 -2.81 16.31 6.71
CA PHE A 245 -2.84 15.68 8.05
C PHE A 245 -4.01 16.14 8.93
N THR A 246 -5.24 16.17 8.40
CA THR A 246 -6.43 16.67 9.11
C THR A 246 -6.68 15.99 10.46
N ARG A 247 -6.37 14.69 10.57
CA ARG A 247 -6.65 13.84 11.74
C ARG A 247 -5.42 13.25 12.42
N LEU A 248 -4.21 13.56 11.96
CA LEU A 248 -2.99 12.99 12.54
C LEU A 248 -2.87 13.44 14.00
N ARG A 249 -2.65 12.46 14.90
CA ARG A 249 -2.53 12.64 16.36
C ARG A 249 -1.24 12.05 16.89
N GLU A 250 -0.77 10.94 16.33
CA GLU A 250 0.46 10.28 16.77
C GLU A 250 1.47 10.24 15.63
N LEU A 251 2.65 10.79 15.89
CA LEU A 251 3.83 10.66 15.04
C LEU A 251 4.96 10.02 15.85
N ARG A 252 5.34 8.80 15.48
CA ARG A 252 6.39 8.04 16.15
C ARG A 252 7.52 7.73 15.16
N LEU A 253 8.69 8.29 15.47
CA LEU A 253 9.94 8.13 14.74
C LEU A 253 11.05 7.73 15.73
N SER A 254 10.74 6.92 16.73
CA SER A 254 11.74 6.53 17.74
C SER A 254 12.75 5.55 17.16
N GLY A 255 14.02 5.69 17.54
CA GLY A 255 15.10 4.81 17.12
C GLY A 255 15.59 5.02 15.69
N VAL A 256 14.95 5.89 14.89
CA VAL A 256 15.28 6.03 13.46
C VAL A 256 16.67 6.62 13.23
N ASP A 257 17.30 6.26 12.12
CA ASP A 257 18.47 6.96 11.59
C ASP A 257 18.03 8.09 10.65
N ALA A 258 18.50 9.31 10.88
CA ALA A 258 18.03 10.47 10.13
C ALA A 258 19.08 11.59 9.99
N PRO A 259 19.12 12.29 8.84
CA PRO A 259 19.99 13.43 8.65
C PRO A 259 19.55 14.64 9.48
N TYR A 260 20.52 15.30 10.12
CA TYR A 260 20.31 16.48 10.96
C TYR A 260 19.50 17.61 10.30
N PRO A 261 19.77 18.00 9.03
CA PRO A 261 18.95 19.01 8.36
C PRO A 261 17.49 18.60 8.22
N GLY A 262 17.22 17.32 7.96
CA GLY A 262 15.88 16.75 7.86
C GLY A 262 15.13 16.81 9.18
N ILE A 263 15.75 16.34 10.27
CA ILE A 263 15.15 16.40 11.62
C ILE A 263 14.89 17.84 12.04
N THR A 264 15.81 18.76 11.77
CA THR A 264 15.63 20.18 12.08
C THR A 264 14.44 20.78 11.31
N ALA A 265 14.30 20.44 10.03
CA ALA A 265 13.16 20.88 9.21
C ALA A 265 11.83 20.30 9.72
N LEU A 266 11.84 19.03 10.14
CA LEU A 266 10.67 18.38 10.74
C LEU A 266 10.24 19.08 12.04
N ILE A 267 11.18 19.31 12.98
CA ILE A 267 10.89 19.96 14.28
C ILE A 267 10.32 21.37 14.07
N ARG A 268 10.89 22.15 13.14
CA ARG A 268 10.37 23.48 12.79
C ARG A 268 8.92 23.42 12.33
N GLY A 269 8.54 22.37 11.60
CA GLY A 269 7.18 22.22 11.10
C GLY A 269 6.18 21.65 12.09
N ILE A 270 6.61 20.76 12.98
CA ILE A 270 5.75 20.18 14.02
C ILE A 270 5.27 21.23 15.03
N SER A 271 6.00 22.34 15.18
CA SER A 271 5.62 23.43 16.10
C SER A 271 4.19 23.96 15.84
N GLY A 272 3.65 23.78 14.63
CA GLY A 272 2.27 24.13 14.27
C GLY A 272 1.26 22.96 14.23
N ALA A 273 1.68 21.74 14.54
CA ALA A 273 0.83 20.54 14.44
C ALA A 273 0.11 20.22 15.76
N GLN A 274 -1.16 19.83 15.68
CA GLN A 274 -1.91 19.25 16.81
C GLN A 274 -1.63 17.74 16.87
N LEU A 275 -0.51 17.38 17.49
CA LEU A 275 -0.16 16.00 17.83
C LEU A 275 -0.39 15.76 19.31
N ASP A 276 -1.03 14.65 19.64
CA ASP A 276 -1.19 14.15 21.02
C ASP A 276 0.09 13.41 21.45
N VAL A 277 0.75 12.73 20.51
CA VAL A 277 2.01 12.01 20.73
C VAL A 277 3.02 12.38 19.65
N LEU A 278 4.19 12.84 20.09
CA LEU A 278 5.39 12.96 19.28
C LEU A 278 6.51 12.15 19.96
N ASP A 279 6.96 11.09 19.31
CA ASP A 279 8.07 10.29 19.80
C ASP A 279 9.25 10.36 18.83
N LEU A 280 10.33 11.00 19.27
CA LEU A 280 11.61 11.11 18.55
C LEU A 280 12.74 10.46 19.38
N SER A 281 12.40 9.66 20.39
CA SER A 281 13.38 9.11 21.32
C SER A 281 14.35 8.15 20.62
N GLY A 282 15.62 8.19 21.01
CA GLY A 282 16.64 7.28 20.43
C GLY A 282 16.94 7.49 18.95
N ALA A 283 16.47 8.57 18.32
CA ALA A 283 16.81 8.87 16.94
C ALA A 283 18.32 9.14 16.80
N LEU A 284 18.98 8.44 15.89
CA LEU A 284 20.37 8.65 15.53
C LEU A 284 20.43 9.77 14.50
N VAL A 285 21.08 10.87 14.86
CA VAL A 285 21.12 12.07 14.01
C VAL A 285 22.53 12.32 13.52
N HIS A 286 22.75 12.19 12.20
CA HIS A 286 24.06 12.42 11.59
C HIS A 286 24.11 13.74 10.81
N SER A 287 25.29 14.34 10.74
CA SER A 287 25.54 15.47 9.82
C SER A 287 25.38 15.01 8.37
N SER A 288 24.83 15.85 7.50
CA SER A 288 24.54 15.58 6.08
C SER A 288 25.75 15.21 5.20
N GLY A 289 26.95 15.11 5.77
CA GLY A 289 28.18 14.66 5.08
C GLY A 289 28.31 13.14 4.90
N SER A 290 27.35 12.32 5.33
CA SER A 290 27.40 10.86 5.23
C SER A 290 26.69 10.27 4.00
N GLU A 291 26.28 11.07 3.01
CA GLU A 291 25.78 10.57 1.70
C GLU A 291 26.85 9.80 0.88
N HIS A 292 27.96 9.40 1.49
CA HIS A 292 29.07 8.71 0.84
C HIS A 292 28.85 7.22 0.56
N TYR A 293 27.71 6.63 0.95
CA TYR A 293 27.40 5.22 0.67
C TYR A 293 26.78 4.95 -0.71
N ARG A 294 26.82 5.91 -1.63
CA ARG A 294 26.20 5.79 -2.96
C ARG A 294 27.14 5.31 -4.08
N ARG A 295 28.36 4.85 -3.78
CA ARG A 295 29.38 4.53 -4.80
C ARG A 295 29.72 3.05 -5.03
N GLU A 296 29.05 2.09 -4.41
CA GLU A 296 29.45 0.67 -4.58
C GLU A 296 28.47 -0.23 -5.33
N ILE A 297 27.48 0.31 -6.04
CA ILE A 297 26.68 -0.49 -6.98
C ILE A 297 26.41 0.33 -8.26
N GLU A 298 27.44 0.47 -9.09
CA GLU A 298 27.33 0.61 -10.55
C GLU A 298 28.15 -0.49 -11.22
#